data_AF-A0A7M2C8K1-F1
#
_entry.id   AF-A0A7M2C8K1-F1
#
_cell.length_a   1.000
_cell.length_b   1.000
_cell.length_c   1.000
_cell.angle_alpha   90.00
_cell.angle_beta   90.00
_cell.angle_gamma   90.00
#
_symmetry.space_group_name_H-M   'P 1'
#
loop_
_entity.id
_entity.type
_entity.pdbx_description
1 polymer ?
#
loop_
_entity_poly.entity_id
_entity_poly.type
_entity_poly.pdbx_seq_one_letter_code
_entity_poly.pdbx_strand_id
1 'polypeptide(L)'
;MSTPAARQPRGIPAGGQFAATAHSEPSLSLSAPSVQPEFVRDRLRHLGVLDQLTESHIHDVSVKLNESLDFTDRNIEEIAELVHFLDHAYSIEMARNAKRGLDALRNMGMSDEADALELVRTLQVTKAEHHPRHGATGTPPDGKSIPVPADDPRLQAGEVFDKVQVGDTVFTRTEALDYPNDPYAMRFQANRPLTDAEAYALSGVIGYANRSAIGGEPLDDPAIGPERDTPYSFVVNIDTTKGRQRNYEKFEEMIPDIIAHGSAPRSTKGGTRAIEAFGDEDLKLEIYYGE
;
A
#
# COMPACT_ATOMS: atom_id res chain seq x y z
N MET A 1 -9.51 -22.14 -63.76
CA MET A 1 -8.49 -21.13 -63.38
C MET A 1 -7.18 -21.89 -63.15
N SER A 2 -6.18 -21.65 -64.01
CA SER A 2 -4.91 -22.39 -64.02
C SER A 2 -3.86 -21.56 -63.31
N THR A 3 -3.29 -22.08 -62.22
CA THR A 3 -2.21 -21.45 -61.45
C THR A 3 -0.89 -21.51 -62.23
N PRO A 4 -0.14 -20.42 -62.39
CA PRO A 4 1.17 -20.47 -63.04
C PRO A 4 2.20 -21.12 -62.10
N ALA A 5 2.76 -22.24 -62.54
CA ALA A 5 3.86 -22.91 -61.85
C ALA A 5 5.13 -22.04 -61.92
N ALA A 6 5.56 -21.51 -60.78
CA ALA A 6 6.80 -20.78 -60.65
C ALA A 6 7.98 -21.71 -60.94
N ARG A 7 8.71 -21.46 -62.03
CA ARG A 7 9.96 -22.15 -62.36
C ARG A 7 11.04 -21.69 -61.40
N GLN A 8 11.48 -22.58 -60.49
CA GLN A 8 12.72 -22.35 -59.75
C GLN A 8 13.93 -22.48 -60.69
N PRO A 9 14.84 -21.50 -60.73
CA PRO A 9 16.10 -21.65 -61.44
C PRO A 9 17.02 -22.62 -60.68
N ARG A 10 17.27 -23.80 -61.25
CA ARG A 10 18.38 -24.68 -60.85
C ARG A 10 19.67 -24.16 -61.48
N GLY A 11 20.32 -23.23 -60.81
CA GLY A 11 21.65 -22.78 -61.18
C GLY A 11 22.35 -22.18 -59.97
N ILE A 12 23.30 -22.92 -59.39
CA ILE A 12 24.27 -22.34 -58.46
C ILE A 12 25.28 -21.59 -59.34
N PRO A 13 25.43 -20.26 -59.22
CA PRO A 13 26.48 -19.56 -59.93
C PRO A 13 27.83 -19.98 -59.35
N ALA A 14 28.62 -20.71 -60.14
CA ALA A 14 30.01 -20.97 -59.82
C ALA A 14 30.81 -19.68 -60.04
N GLY A 15 31.32 -19.07 -58.97
CA GLY A 15 32.28 -17.97 -59.03
C GLY A 15 31.66 -16.58 -59.08
N GLY A 16 31.35 -16.03 -57.90
CA GLY A 16 31.01 -14.62 -57.75
C GLY A 16 30.85 -14.28 -56.28
N GLN A 17 31.83 -13.57 -55.71
CA GLN A 17 31.80 -13.04 -54.36
C GLN A 17 30.72 -11.95 -54.25
N PHE A 18 29.46 -12.35 -54.10
CA PHE A 18 28.46 -11.48 -53.49
C PHE A 18 28.36 -11.90 -52.04
N ALA A 19 29.23 -11.32 -51.20
CA ALA A 19 28.98 -11.32 -49.77
C ALA A 19 27.59 -10.70 -49.59
N ALA A 20 26.64 -11.47 -49.05
CA ALA A 20 25.37 -10.93 -48.62
C ALA A 20 25.70 -9.91 -47.53
N THR A 21 25.75 -8.63 -47.88
CA THR A 21 25.65 -7.56 -46.90
C THR A 21 24.28 -7.73 -46.28
N ALA A 22 24.25 -8.41 -45.13
CA ALA A 22 23.10 -8.46 -44.27
C ALA A 22 22.77 -7.01 -43.91
N HIS A 23 21.83 -6.42 -44.63
CA HIS A 23 21.23 -5.16 -44.22
C HIS A 23 20.44 -5.50 -42.96
N SER A 24 21.05 -5.26 -41.81
CA SER A 24 20.35 -5.18 -40.53
C SER A 24 19.33 -4.06 -40.68
N GLU A 25 18.06 -4.42 -40.82
CA GLU A 25 16.98 -3.45 -40.72
C GLU A 25 17.12 -2.73 -39.36
N PRO A 26 17.05 -1.39 -39.33
CA PRO A 26 17.10 -0.68 -38.06
C PRO A 26 15.95 -1.17 -37.19
N SER A 27 16.30 -1.77 -36.05
CA SER A 27 15.34 -2.21 -35.05
C SER A 27 14.55 -0.99 -34.55
N LEU A 28 13.35 -0.79 -35.07
CA LEU A 28 12.46 0.29 -34.65
C LEU A 28 11.77 -0.18 -33.37
N SER A 29 12.34 0.17 -32.23
CA SER A 29 11.73 -0.07 -30.92
C SER A 29 10.72 1.04 -30.64
N LEU A 30 9.43 0.72 -30.71
CA LEU A 30 8.39 1.61 -30.20
C LEU A 30 8.36 1.45 -28.68
N SER A 31 8.84 2.46 -27.95
CA SER A 31 8.64 2.52 -26.50
C SER A 31 7.16 2.56 -26.19
N ALA A 32 6.75 1.90 -25.11
CA ALA A 32 5.38 2.01 -24.61
C ALA A 32 5.06 3.51 -24.38
N PRO A 33 3.86 3.96 -24.78
CA PRO A 33 3.47 5.35 -24.55
C PRO A 33 3.44 5.60 -23.04
N SER A 34 4.31 6.49 -22.56
CA SER A 34 4.27 6.97 -21.19
C SER A 34 3.55 8.30 -21.13
N VAL A 35 2.55 8.38 -20.27
CA VAL A 35 1.84 9.60 -19.96
C VAL A 35 2.76 10.55 -19.22
N GLN A 36 2.89 11.75 -19.77
CA GLN A 36 3.65 12.84 -19.18
C GLN A 36 2.81 13.58 -18.13
N PRO A 37 3.41 14.09 -17.04
CA PRO A 37 2.70 14.85 -16.01
C PRO A 37 1.87 16.03 -16.54
N GLU A 38 2.30 16.63 -17.65
CA GLU A 38 1.62 17.74 -18.32
C GLU A 38 0.25 17.35 -18.86
N PHE A 39 0.13 16.14 -19.43
CA PHE A 39 -1.15 15.60 -19.88
C PHE A 39 -2.10 15.41 -18.71
N VAL A 40 -1.60 14.83 -17.61
CA VAL A 40 -2.36 14.62 -16.38
C VAL A 40 -2.81 15.95 -15.80
N ARG A 41 -1.93 16.94 -15.70
CA ARG A 41 -2.25 18.29 -15.23
C ARG A 41 -3.36 18.93 -16.05
N ASP A 42 -3.27 18.88 -17.37
CA ASP A 42 -4.30 19.46 -18.24
C ASP A 42 -5.63 18.72 -18.10
N ARG A 43 -5.61 17.39 -17.92
CA ARG A 43 -6.83 16.62 -17.75
C ARG A 43 -7.50 16.86 -16.39
N LEU A 44 -6.72 16.88 -15.31
CA LEU A 44 -7.18 17.23 -13.96
C LEU A 44 -7.74 18.66 -13.90
N ARG A 45 -7.19 19.59 -14.69
CA ARG A 45 -7.75 20.95 -14.83
C ARG A 45 -9.14 20.90 -15.46
N HIS A 46 -9.31 20.12 -16.53
CA HIS A 46 -10.59 19.97 -17.21
C HIS A 46 -11.66 19.34 -16.31
N LEU A 47 -11.26 18.39 -15.47
CA LEU A 47 -12.12 17.73 -14.47
C LEU A 47 -12.33 18.60 -13.21
N GLY A 48 -11.69 19.77 -13.14
CA GLY A 48 -11.82 20.73 -12.03
C GLY A 48 -11.26 20.22 -10.69
N VAL A 49 -10.45 19.16 -10.70
CA VAL A 49 -9.84 18.55 -9.50
C VAL A 49 -8.46 19.13 -9.21
N LEU A 50 -7.81 19.74 -10.21
CA LEU A 50 -6.43 20.25 -10.11
C LEU A 50 -6.22 21.20 -8.91
N ASP A 51 -7.19 22.05 -8.58
CA ASP A 51 -7.11 22.99 -7.46
C ASP A 51 -6.91 22.35 -6.08
N GLN A 52 -7.15 21.04 -5.96
CA GLN A 52 -7.02 20.29 -4.71
C GLN A 52 -5.76 19.41 -4.67
N LEU A 53 -4.93 19.45 -5.71
CA LEU A 53 -3.79 18.55 -5.88
C LEU A 53 -2.48 19.32 -5.88
N THR A 54 -1.48 18.76 -5.22
CA THR A 54 -0.11 19.27 -5.23
C THR A 54 0.65 18.76 -6.46
N GLU A 55 1.84 19.31 -6.71
CA GLU A 55 2.73 18.80 -7.76
C GLU A 55 3.18 17.35 -7.51
N SER A 56 3.33 16.96 -6.24
CA SER A 56 3.60 15.57 -5.87
C SER A 56 2.43 14.68 -6.27
N HIS A 57 1.19 15.10 -5.98
CA HIS A 57 0.02 14.31 -6.38
C HIS A 57 -0.08 14.15 -7.90
N ILE A 58 0.22 15.18 -8.68
CA ILE A 58 0.21 15.08 -10.15
C ILE A 58 1.24 14.04 -10.62
N HIS A 59 2.42 14.01 -9.98
CA HIS A 59 3.42 12.98 -10.26
C HIS A 59 2.91 11.58 -9.94
N ASP A 60 2.35 11.37 -8.75
CA ASP A 60 1.85 10.07 -8.29
C ASP A 60 0.68 9.56 -9.15
N VAL A 61 -0.23 10.45 -9.54
CA VAL A 61 -1.31 10.14 -10.49
C VAL A 61 -0.72 9.70 -11.84
N SER A 62 0.33 10.37 -12.31
CA SER A 62 1.00 10.01 -13.58
C SER A 62 1.63 8.62 -13.52
N VAL A 63 2.26 8.27 -12.39
CA VAL A 63 2.84 6.94 -12.17
C VAL A 63 1.75 5.87 -12.21
N LYS A 64 0.68 6.03 -11.42
CA LYS A 64 -0.44 5.07 -11.33
C LYS A 64 -1.21 4.92 -12.66
N LEU A 65 -1.32 5.98 -13.45
CA LEU A 65 -1.91 5.91 -14.79
C LEU A 65 -1.03 5.09 -15.76
N ASN A 66 0.29 5.27 -15.70
CA ASN A 66 1.22 4.47 -16.51
C ASN A 66 1.22 2.98 -16.12
N GLU A 67 0.98 2.67 -14.84
CA GLU A 67 0.84 1.29 -14.35
C GLU A 67 -0.47 0.64 -14.80
N SER A 68 -1.59 1.37 -14.71
CA SER A 68 -2.92 0.84 -15.07
C SER A 68 -3.17 0.78 -16.58
N LEU A 69 -2.46 1.60 -17.37
CA LEU A 69 -2.67 1.78 -18.81
C LEU A 69 -4.11 2.19 -19.20
N ASP A 70 -4.89 2.70 -18.24
CA ASP A 70 -6.24 3.23 -18.43
C ASP A 70 -6.21 4.75 -18.26
N PHE A 71 -6.43 5.47 -19.36
CA PHE A 71 -6.38 6.94 -19.40
C PHE A 71 -7.76 7.57 -19.54
N THR A 72 -8.82 6.84 -19.16
CA THR A 72 -10.18 7.39 -19.13
C THR A 72 -10.32 8.44 -18.05
N ASP A 73 -11.21 9.42 -18.26
CA ASP A 73 -11.49 10.49 -17.28
C ASP A 73 -11.87 9.94 -15.92
N ARG A 74 -12.65 8.85 -15.94
CA ARG A 74 -13.10 8.16 -14.74
C ARG A 74 -11.92 7.60 -13.94
N ASN A 75 -11.00 6.89 -14.61
CA ASN A 75 -9.82 6.35 -13.92
C ASN A 75 -8.89 7.47 -13.43
N ILE A 76 -8.74 8.56 -14.19
CA ILE A 76 -7.96 9.73 -13.78
C ILE A 76 -8.57 10.37 -12.52
N GLU A 77 -9.89 10.52 -12.45
CA GLU A 77 -10.60 11.02 -11.27
C GLU A 77 -10.45 10.06 -10.08
N GLU A 78 -10.66 8.76 -10.28
CA GLU A 78 -10.56 7.75 -9.22
C GLU A 78 -9.13 7.68 -8.63
N ILE A 79 -8.09 7.73 -9.47
CA ILE A 79 -6.69 7.75 -9.02
C ILE A 79 -6.36 9.08 -8.32
N ALA A 80 -6.84 10.21 -8.83
CA ALA A 80 -6.64 11.51 -8.20
C ALA A 80 -7.30 11.57 -6.80
N GLU A 81 -8.50 11.04 -6.69
CA GLU A 81 -9.24 10.91 -5.45
C GLU A 81 -8.46 10.04 -4.45
N LEU A 82 -7.98 8.88 -4.89
CA LEU A 82 -7.17 7.98 -4.06
C LEU A 82 -5.88 8.65 -3.56
N VAL A 83 -5.12 9.29 -4.46
CA VAL A 83 -3.87 9.97 -4.11
C VAL A 83 -4.13 11.11 -3.12
N HIS A 84 -5.18 11.91 -3.35
CA HIS A 84 -5.57 12.98 -2.42
C HIS A 84 -5.96 12.41 -1.06
N PHE A 85 -6.82 11.39 -1.04
CA PHE A 85 -7.31 10.76 0.18
C PHE A 85 -6.18 10.13 1.01
N LEU A 86 -5.22 9.45 0.36
CA LEU A 86 -4.09 8.84 1.06
C LEU A 86 -3.20 9.86 1.78
N ASP A 87 -3.09 11.07 1.23
CA ASP A 87 -2.26 12.15 1.79
C ASP A 87 -3.04 13.00 2.81
N HIS A 88 -4.33 13.20 2.60
CA HIS A 88 -5.14 14.16 3.37
C HIS A 88 -6.18 13.51 4.30
N ALA A 89 -6.45 12.21 4.16
CA ALA A 89 -7.50 11.46 4.86
C ALA A 89 -8.93 12.00 4.66
N TYR A 90 -9.17 12.75 3.58
CA TYR A 90 -10.50 13.20 3.16
C TYR A 90 -10.63 13.25 1.65
N SER A 91 -11.87 13.24 1.15
CA SER A 91 -12.16 13.23 -0.28
C SER A 91 -12.00 14.59 -0.95
N ILE A 92 -11.73 14.62 -2.27
CA ILE A 92 -11.68 15.87 -3.05
C ILE A 92 -13.05 16.56 -3.00
N GLU A 93 -14.14 15.80 -2.96
CA GLU A 93 -15.50 16.36 -2.79
C GLU A 93 -15.65 17.08 -1.45
N MET A 94 -15.17 16.50 -0.34
CA MET A 94 -15.16 17.17 0.96
C MET A 94 -14.33 18.44 0.91
N ALA A 95 -13.15 18.42 0.27
CA ALA A 95 -12.29 19.59 0.09
C ALA A 95 -13.02 20.72 -0.68
N ARG A 96 -13.70 20.37 -1.77
CA ARG A 96 -14.51 21.30 -2.58
C ARG A 96 -15.67 21.88 -1.78
N ASN A 97 -16.39 21.05 -1.02
CA ASN A 97 -17.50 21.50 -0.20
C ASN A 97 -17.04 22.44 0.92
N ALA A 98 -15.89 22.15 1.55
CA ALA A 98 -15.27 23.03 2.51
C ALA A 98 -14.89 24.39 1.89
N LYS A 99 -14.25 24.39 0.71
CA LYS A 99 -13.91 25.62 -0.03
C LYS A 99 -15.16 26.45 -0.36
N ARG A 100 -16.23 25.82 -0.86
CA ARG A 100 -17.52 26.51 -1.11
C ARG A 100 -18.11 27.12 0.17
N GLY A 101 -18.00 26.42 1.30
CA GLY A 101 -18.42 26.93 2.60
C GLY A 101 -17.63 28.17 3.03
N LEU A 102 -16.30 28.14 2.87
CA LEU A 102 -15.42 29.29 3.14
C LEU A 102 -15.75 30.48 2.24
N ASP A 103 -15.95 30.24 0.95
CA ASP A 103 -16.33 31.28 -0.01
C ASP A 103 -17.70 31.88 0.32
N ALA A 104 -18.66 31.06 0.77
CA ALA A 104 -19.95 31.55 1.24
C ALA A 104 -19.83 32.43 2.49
N LEU A 105 -19.00 32.06 3.47
CA LEU A 105 -18.73 32.89 4.65
C LEU A 105 -18.14 34.25 4.26
N ARG A 106 -17.15 34.26 3.35
CA ARG A 106 -16.55 35.48 2.82
C ARG A 106 -17.60 36.38 2.13
N ASN A 107 -18.47 35.78 1.33
CA ASN A 107 -19.56 36.51 0.65
C ASN A 107 -20.62 37.07 1.61
N MET A 108 -20.75 36.51 2.81
CA MET A 108 -21.62 37.03 3.88
C MET A 108 -20.94 38.11 4.74
N GLY A 109 -19.70 38.48 4.44
CA GLY A 109 -18.91 39.45 5.22
C GLY A 109 -18.25 38.84 6.47
N MET A 110 -18.25 37.50 6.60
CA MET A 110 -17.61 36.75 7.69
C MET A 110 -16.20 36.31 7.28
N SER A 111 -15.37 37.25 6.84
CA SER A 111 -14.02 36.95 6.35
C SER A 111 -13.11 36.46 7.47
N ASP A 112 -13.21 37.05 8.66
CA ASP A 112 -12.37 36.68 9.81
C ASP A 112 -12.64 35.23 10.26
N GLU A 113 -13.91 34.80 10.25
CA GLU A 113 -14.27 33.41 10.56
C GLU A 113 -13.82 32.43 9.48
N ALA A 114 -13.92 32.82 8.19
CA ALA A 114 -13.43 32.00 7.09
C ALA A 114 -11.90 31.81 7.18
N ASP A 115 -11.16 32.88 7.44
CA ASP A 115 -9.71 32.84 7.55
C ASP A 115 -9.25 32.06 8.81
N ALA A 116 -9.99 32.17 9.92
CA ALA A 116 -9.74 31.34 11.12
C ALA A 116 -9.95 29.84 10.84
N LEU A 117 -10.99 29.47 10.09
CA LEU A 117 -11.22 28.07 9.70
C LEU A 117 -10.16 27.55 8.73
N GLU A 118 -9.70 28.39 7.80
CA GLU A 118 -8.61 28.04 6.89
C GLU A 118 -7.27 27.88 7.62
N LEU A 119 -7.01 28.68 8.67
CA LEU A 119 -5.86 28.52 9.56
C LEU A 119 -5.94 27.20 10.35
N VAL A 120 -7.10 26.84 10.89
CA VAL A 120 -7.27 25.55 11.60
C VAL A 120 -7.01 24.38 10.67
N ARG A 121 -7.50 24.46 9.41
CA ARG A 121 -7.21 23.45 8.38
C ARG A 121 -5.70 23.32 8.13
N THR A 122 -5.00 24.42 7.89
CA THR A 122 -3.55 24.40 7.63
C THR A 122 -2.76 23.87 8.84
N LEU A 123 -3.15 24.25 10.07
CA LEU A 123 -2.54 23.73 11.29
C LEU A 123 -2.78 22.22 11.48
N GLN A 124 -3.97 21.71 11.16
CA GLN A 124 -4.26 20.27 11.20
C GLN A 124 -3.43 19.50 10.18
N VAL A 125 -3.25 20.03 8.97
CA VAL A 125 -2.39 19.43 7.94
C VAL A 125 -0.93 19.38 8.42
N THR A 126 -0.39 20.48 8.97
CA THR A 126 1.00 20.47 9.51
C THR A 126 1.18 19.52 10.70
N LYS A 127 0.11 19.22 11.45
CA LYS A 127 0.13 18.23 12.54
C LYS A 127 0.07 16.79 12.01
N ALA A 128 -0.65 16.56 10.90
CA ALA A 128 -0.66 15.28 10.19
C ALA A 128 0.70 15.01 9.51
N GLU A 129 1.35 16.04 8.94
CA GLU A 129 2.71 15.94 8.39
C GLU A 129 3.79 15.59 9.44
N HIS A 130 3.49 15.73 10.74
CA HIS A 130 4.38 15.34 11.85
C HIS A 130 4.09 13.96 12.46
N HIS A 131 3.15 13.22 11.88
CA HIS A 131 3.09 11.78 12.05
C HIS A 131 3.45 11.15 10.70
N PRO A 132 4.75 10.89 10.45
CA PRO A 132 5.08 9.87 9.47
C PRO A 132 4.19 8.67 9.80
N ARG A 133 3.48 8.12 8.81
CA ARG A 133 2.95 6.76 8.91
C ARG A 133 4.14 5.87 9.28
N HIS A 134 4.35 5.68 10.58
CA HIS A 134 5.50 5.01 11.16
C HIS A 134 5.29 3.50 11.02
N GLY A 135 5.26 3.04 9.77
CA GLY A 135 5.24 1.64 9.38
C GLY A 135 6.10 1.40 8.14
N ALA A 136 6.17 2.35 7.22
CA ALA A 136 6.92 2.20 5.98
C ALA A 136 8.40 2.57 6.15
N THR A 137 9.27 1.56 6.27
CA THR A 137 10.61 1.71 5.69
C THR A 137 10.85 0.70 4.58
N GLY A 138 10.60 1.16 3.35
CA GLY A 138 11.69 1.19 2.38
C GLY A 138 11.73 0.09 1.33
N THR A 139 10.74 -0.79 1.24
CA THR A 139 10.67 -1.74 0.11
C THR A 139 9.41 -1.47 -0.71
N PRO A 140 9.54 -0.99 -1.97
CA PRO A 140 8.38 -0.79 -2.81
C PRO A 140 7.68 -2.14 -3.08
N PRO A 141 6.35 -2.13 -3.21
CA PRO A 141 5.57 -3.31 -3.58
C PRO A 141 6.13 -3.94 -4.87
N ASP A 142 6.14 -5.27 -4.95
CA ASP A 142 6.60 -5.95 -6.17
C ASP A 142 5.59 -5.80 -7.33
N GLY A 143 4.39 -5.30 -7.03
CA GLY A 143 3.34 -4.95 -7.98
C GLY A 143 2.70 -6.17 -8.63
N LYS A 144 2.92 -7.37 -8.08
CA LYS A 144 2.46 -8.62 -8.67
C LYS A 144 1.17 -9.08 -8.02
N SER A 145 0.21 -9.45 -8.87
CA SER A 145 -1.08 -10.00 -8.46
C SER A 145 -1.05 -11.49 -8.09
N ILE A 146 0.07 -12.18 -8.35
CA ILE A 146 0.22 -13.62 -8.12
C ILE A 146 0.79 -13.83 -6.71
N PRO A 147 0.08 -14.56 -5.82
CA PRO A 147 0.59 -14.86 -4.48
C PRO A 147 1.91 -15.64 -4.54
N VAL A 148 2.88 -15.21 -3.72
CA VAL A 148 4.17 -15.88 -3.54
C VAL A 148 4.02 -16.96 -2.47
N PRO A 149 4.40 -18.23 -2.72
CA PRO A 149 4.26 -19.28 -1.73
C PRO A 149 5.25 -19.13 -0.57
N ALA A 150 4.87 -19.59 0.62
CA ALA A 150 5.67 -19.47 1.85
C ALA A 150 7.10 -20.06 1.71
N ASP A 151 7.29 -21.08 0.88
CA ASP A 151 8.58 -21.73 0.65
C ASP A 151 9.45 -21.03 -0.43
N ASP A 152 9.00 -19.91 -1.00
CA ASP A 152 9.81 -19.11 -1.94
C ASP A 152 11.11 -18.65 -1.25
N PRO A 153 12.29 -18.93 -1.83
CA PRO A 153 13.58 -18.56 -1.22
C PRO A 153 13.73 -17.07 -0.94
N ARG A 154 13.07 -16.21 -1.70
CA ARG A 154 13.11 -14.74 -1.52
C ARG A 154 12.33 -14.32 -0.28
N LEU A 155 11.15 -14.91 -0.11
CA LEU A 155 10.34 -14.69 1.08
C LEU A 155 11.04 -15.24 2.34
N GLN A 156 11.67 -16.41 2.24
CA GLN A 156 12.50 -16.99 3.30
C GLN A 156 13.73 -16.12 3.65
N ALA A 157 14.20 -15.30 2.70
CA ALA A 157 15.28 -14.33 2.90
C ALA A 157 14.79 -12.95 3.43
N GLY A 158 13.48 -12.79 3.64
CA GLY A 158 12.89 -11.57 4.19
C GLY A 158 12.42 -10.55 3.15
N GLU A 159 12.40 -10.89 1.85
CA GLU A 159 11.80 -10.03 0.82
C GLU A 159 10.29 -9.85 1.09
N VAL A 160 9.80 -8.63 0.86
CA VAL A 160 8.40 -8.23 1.09
C VAL A 160 7.65 -8.33 -0.23
N PHE A 161 6.44 -8.90 -0.20
CA PHE A 161 5.58 -9.07 -1.38
C PHE A 161 4.19 -8.50 -1.09
N ASP A 162 3.40 -8.23 -2.14
CA ASP A 162 2.03 -7.75 -1.93
C ASP A 162 1.07 -8.88 -1.52
N LYS A 163 1.33 -10.09 -2.01
CA LYS A 163 0.52 -11.28 -1.74
C LYS A 163 1.40 -12.47 -1.39
N VAL A 164 1.12 -13.10 -0.25
CA VAL A 164 1.84 -14.28 0.25
C VAL A 164 0.85 -15.40 0.52
N GLN A 165 1.13 -16.61 0.03
CA GLN A 165 0.32 -17.79 0.30
C GLN A 165 0.97 -18.64 1.39
N VAL A 166 0.26 -18.84 2.51
CA VAL A 166 0.66 -19.74 3.60
C VAL A 166 -0.44 -20.79 3.77
N GLY A 167 -0.11 -22.05 3.42
CA GLY A 167 -1.11 -23.11 3.34
C GLY A 167 -2.21 -22.77 2.31
N ASP A 168 -3.46 -22.80 2.78
CA ASP A 168 -4.64 -22.49 1.95
C ASP A 168 -5.05 -21.01 2.00
N THR A 169 -4.38 -20.19 2.82
CA THR A 169 -4.73 -18.77 3.00
C THR A 169 -3.82 -17.87 2.18
N VAL A 170 -4.40 -16.88 1.51
CA VAL A 170 -3.66 -15.80 0.84
C VAL A 170 -3.69 -14.57 1.73
N PHE A 171 -2.51 -14.08 2.07
CA PHE A 171 -2.29 -12.89 2.87
C PHE A 171 -1.95 -11.73 1.94
N THR A 172 -2.78 -10.68 1.94
CA THR A 172 -2.55 -9.46 1.17
C THR A 172 -2.05 -8.35 2.09
N ARG A 173 -0.98 -7.66 1.70
CA ARG A 173 -0.36 -6.56 2.46
C ARG A 173 -1.34 -5.38 2.60
N THR A 174 -1.37 -4.72 3.77
CA THR A 174 -2.30 -3.60 4.05
C THR A 174 -2.30 -2.52 2.98
N GLU A 175 -1.12 -2.14 2.45
CA GLU A 175 -1.00 -1.06 1.45
C GLU A 175 -1.69 -1.38 0.10
N ALA A 176 -2.05 -2.65 -0.15
CA ALA A 176 -2.67 -3.10 -1.38
C ALA A 176 -4.20 -3.27 -1.30
N LEU A 177 -4.82 -3.03 -0.12
CA LEU A 177 -6.26 -3.24 0.10
C LEU A 177 -6.99 -1.98 0.57
N ASP A 178 -8.21 -1.77 0.08
CA ASP A 178 -9.25 -1.10 0.87
C ASP A 178 -9.56 -2.04 2.06
N TYR A 179 -9.48 -1.52 3.30
CA TYR A 179 -9.50 -2.29 4.57
C TYR A 179 -10.16 -3.67 4.52
N PRO A 180 -9.53 -4.70 5.12
CA PRO A 180 -10.03 -6.08 5.06
C PRO A 180 -11.43 -6.21 5.67
N ASN A 181 -12.32 -6.92 4.99
CA ASN A 181 -13.63 -7.29 5.53
C ASN A 181 -13.51 -8.58 6.32
N ASP A 182 -13.51 -8.47 7.65
CA ASP A 182 -13.52 -9.59 8.61
C ASP A 182 -12.38 -10.64 8.40
N PRO A 183 -11.10 -10.23 8.37
CA PRO A 183 -9.95 -11.13 8.20
C PRO A 183 -9.85 -12.15 9.33
N TYR A 184 -9.87 -13.44 9.00
CA TYR A 184 -9.79 -14.54 9.98
C TYR A 184 -8.35 -14.86 10.42
N ALA A 185 -7.36 -14.28 9.74
CA ALA A 185 -5.95 -14.39 10.11
C ALA A 185 -5.19 -13.12 9.70
N MET A 186 -4.12 -12.83 10.41
CA MET A 186 -3.12 -11.82 10.06
C MET A 186 -1.75 -12.45 10.01
N ARG A 187 -0.93 -11.98 9.08
CA ARG A 187 0.49 -12.34 8.99
C ARG A 187 1.33 -11.11 9.22
N PHE A 188 2.36 -11.25 10.03
CA PHE A 188 3.29 -10.18 10.38
C PHE A 188 4.68 -10.57 9.91
N GLN A 189 5.34 -9.68 9.15
CA GLN A 189 6.72 -9.90 8.69
C GLN A 189 7.63 -8.80 9.22
N ALA A 190 8.63 -9.20 9.99
CA ALA A 190 9.65 -8.33 10.52
C ALA A 190 10.72 -7.97 9.48
N ASN A 191 11.34 -6.80 9.67
CA ASN A 191 12.52 -6.38 8.90
C ASN A 191 13.81 -7.14 9.25
N ARG A 192 13.75 -8.09 10.20
CA ARG A 192 14.86 -8.98 10.59
C ARG A 192 14.34 -10.36 11.00
N PRO A 193 15.20 -11.39 11.05
CA PRO A 193 14.80 -12.67 11.62
C PRO A 193 14.35 -12.53 13.08
N LEU A 194 13.32 -13.30 13.44
CA LEU A 194 12.74 -13.40 14.77
C LEU A 194 13.02 -14.78 15.35
N THR A 195 13.52 -14.82 16.58
CA THR A 195 13.51 -16.04 17.39
C THR A 195 12.08 -16.43 17.77
N ASP A 196 11.87 -17.69 18.17
CA ASP A 196 10.53 -18.16 18.59
C ASP A 196 10.01 -17.38 19.82
N ALA A 197 10.90 -17.04 20.75
CA ALA A 197 10.55 -16.23 21.92
C ALA A 197 10.11 -14.81 21.53
N GLU A 198 10.77 -14.20 20.54
CA GLU A 198 10.41 -12.89 20.02
C GLU A 198 9.07 -12.92 19.28
N ALA A 199 8.86 -13.90 18.40
CA ALA A 199 7.58 -14.05 17.71
C ALA A 199 6.43 -14.27 18.69
N TYR A 200 6.64 -15.07 19.74
CA TYR A 200 5.66 -15.26 20.81
C TYR A 200 5.39 -13.98 21.61
N ALA A 201 6.44 -13.22 21.95
CA ALA A 201 6.25 -11.93 22.64
C ALA A 201 5.52 -10.91 21.77
N LEU A 202 5.83 -10.86 20.47
CA LEU A 202 5.16 -10.01 19.49
C LEU A 202 3.71 -10.42 19.29
N SER A 203 3.37 -11.71 19.23
CA SER A 203 1.96 -12.12 19.15
C SER A 203 1.16 -11.65 20.38
N GLY A 204 1.78 -11.56 21.55
CA GLY A 204 1.21 -10.92 22.74
C GLY A 204 0.95 -9.41 22.56
N VAL A 205 1.88 -8.68 21.93
CA VAL A 205 1.72 -7.27 21.54
C VAL A 205 0.54 -7.11 20.58
N ILE A 206 0.50 -7.91 19.52
CA ILE A 206 -0.58 -7.90 18.51
C ILE A 206 -1.92 -8.24 19.17
N GLY A 207 -1.97 -9.26 20.03
CA GLY A 207 -3.18 -9.65 20.75
C GLY A 207 -3.71 -8.54 21.66
N TYR A 208 -2.83 -7.80 22.32
CA TYR A 208 -3.21 -6.64 23.12
C TYR A 208 -3.73 -5.49 22.26
N ALA A 209 -3.04 -5.17 21.14
CA ALA A 209 -3.47 -4.15 20.20
C ALA A 209 -4.85 -4.47 19.62
N ASN A 210 -5.06 -5.71 19.17
CA ASN A 210 -6.33 -6.19 18.61
C ASN A 210 -7.47 -6.06 19.63
N ARG A 211 -7.26 -6.52 20.87
CA ARG A 211 -8.26 -6.37 21.94
C ARG A 211 -8.59 -4.90 22.23
N SER A 212 -7.60 -4.02 22.17
CA SER A 212 -7.74 -2.61 22.54
C SER A 212 -8.36 -1.75 21.44
N ALA A 213 -8.12 -2.08 20.17
CA ALA A 213 -8.59 -1.31 19.02
C ALA A 213 -9.84 -1.90 18.36
N ILE A 214 -9.86 -3.22 18.15
CA ILE A 214 -10.86 -3.94 17.35
C ILE A 214 -11.90 -4.63 18.26
N GLY A 215 -11.51 -5.05 19.46
CA GLY A 215 -12.40 -5.66 20.45
C GLY A 215 -12.55 -7.19 20.34
N GLY A 216 -11.52 -7.88 19.85
CA GLY A 216 -11.49 -9.34 19.70
C GLY A 216 -10.96 -10.12 20.92
N GLU A 217 -11.04 -11.45 20.81
CA GLU A 217 -10.39 -12.41 21.72
C GLU A 217 -8.85 -12.36 21.58
N PRO A 218 -8.09 -12.86 22.58
CA PRO A 218 -6.64 -12.95 22.42
C PRO A 218 -6.35 -13.87 21.23
N LEU A 219 -5.41 -13.44 20.38
CA LEU A 219 -5.32 -13.97 19.03
C LEU A 219 -4.73 -15.38 18.95
N ASP A 220 -3.91 -15.80 19.92
CA ASP A 220 -3.35 -17.14 19.94
C ASP A 220 -3.56 -17.83 21.30
N ASP A 221 -3.61 -19.16 21.28
CA ASP A 221 -3.50 -19.97 22.49
C ASP A 221 -2.07 -19.80 23.05
N PRO A 222 -1.91 -19.28 24.28
CA PRO A 222 -0.59 -19.13 24.89
C PRO A 222 0.16 -20.47 25.07
N ALA A 223 -0.51 -21.62 24.96
CA ALA A 223 0.14 -22.93 24.97
C ALA A 223 0.75 -23.33 23.61
N ILE A 224 0.32 -22.72 22.50
CA ILE A 224 0.69 -23.09 21.13
C ILE A 224 1.58 -22.02 20.50
N GLY A 225 1.32 -20.74 20.78
CA GLY A 225 2.02 -19.62 20.18
C GLY A 225 1.62 -19.37 18.71
N PRO A 226 2.19 -18.35 18.07
CA PRO A 226 1.88 -18.03 16.68
C PRO A 226 2.50 -19.07 15.73
N GLU A 227 1.87 -19.28 14.58
CA GLU A 227 2.41 -20.15 13.53
C GLU A 227 3.57 -19.47 12.82
N ARG A 228 4.69 -20.18 12.61
CA ARG A 228 5.86 -19.66 11.88
C ARG A 228 5.84 -20.17 10.44
N ASP A 229 5.77 -19.27 9.48
CA ASP A 229 5.90 -19.56 8.05
C ASP A 229 7.31 -19.25 7.51
N THR A 230 7.99 -18.22 8.05
CA THR A 230 9.39 -17.89 7.72
C THR A 230 10.19 -17.49 8.97
N PRO A 231 11.53 -17.40 8.89
CA PRO A 231 12.36 -16.81 9.94
C PRO A 231 12.02 -15.34 10.25
N TYR A 232 11.35 -14.63 9.35
CA TYR A 232 11.01 -13.22 9.48
C TYR A 232 9.54 -13.00 9.86
N SER A 233 8.69 -14.01 9.77
CA SER A 233 7.25 -13.83 9.88
C SER A 233 6.57 -14.88 10.74
N PHE A 234 5.36 -14.51 11.16
CA PHE A 234 4.47 -15.37 11.88
C PHE A 234 3.01 -15.02 11.55
N VAL A 235 2.14 -16.01 11.68
CA VAL A 235 0.71 -15.94 11.42
C VAL A 235 -0.03 -16.04 12.75
N VAL A 236 -1.06 -15.21 12.87
CA VAL A 236 -1.88 -15.05 14.06
C VAL A 236 -3.34 -15.16 13.63
N ASN A 237 -4.11 -16.04 14.25
CA ASN A 237 -5.50 -16.25 13.90
C ASN A 237 -6.41 -15.25 14.64
N ILE A 238 -7.46 -14.77 13.98
CA ILE A 238 -8.43 -13.85 14.58
C ILE A 238 -9.81 -14.51 14.60
N ASP A 239 -10.40 -14.60 15.79
CA ASP A 239 -11.84 -14.90 15.89
C ASP A 239 -12.65 -13.63 15.57
N THR A 240 -13.04 -13.49 14.30
CA THR A 240 -13.83 -12.35 13.83
C THR A 240 -15.32 -12.44 14.19
N THR A 241 -15.78 -13.60 14.65
CA THR A 241 -17.21 -13.84 14.91
C THR A 241 -17.74 -13.16 16.17
N LYS A 242 -16.85 -12.63 17.04
CA LYS A 242 -17.20 -12.19 18.41
C LYS A 242 -17.15 -10.69 18.67
N GLY A 243 -16.98 -9.83 17.67
CA GLY A 243 -16.84 -8.38 17.89
C GLY A 243 -17.26 -7.51 16.71
N ARG A 244 -17.51 -6.22 16.98
CA ARG A 244 -17.67 -5.20 15.93
C ARG A 244 -16.27 -4.78 15.46
N GLN A 245 -15.66 -5.57 14.59
CA GLN A 245 -14.32 -5.30 14.06
C GLN A 245 -14.37 -4.12 13.10
N ARG A 246 -13.99 -2.92 13.55
CA ARG A 246 -14.18 -1.70 12.74
C ARG A 246 -13.02 -0.70 12.79
N ASN A 247 -11.94 -0.99 13.51
CA ASN A 247 -10.86 -0.02 13.69
C ASN A 247 -9.47 -0.63 13.50
N TYR A 248 -9.25 -1.17 12.29
CA TYR A 248 -7.94 -1.69 11.87
C TYR A 248 -6.89 -0.58 11.80
N GLU A 249 -7.27 0.64 11.41
CA GLU A 249 -6.36 1.78 11.41
C GLU A 249 -5.73 2.03 12.79
N LYS A 250 -6.56 2.17 13.83
CA LYS A 250 -6.05 2.31 15.20
C LYS A 250 -5.24 1.10 15.65
N PHE A 251 -5.62 -0.10 15.21
CA PHE A 251 -4.86 -1.32 15.54
C PHE A 251 -3.43 -1.24 14.97
N GLU A 252 -3.29 -0.89 13.70
CA GLU A 252 -2.00 -0.75 13.03
C GLU A 252 -1.16 0.37 13.65
N GLU A 253 -1.77 1.53 13.95
CA GLU A 253 -1.09 2.65 14.62
C GLU A 253 -0.58 2.30 16.03
N MET A 254 -1.28 1.42 16.75
CA MET A 254 -0.90 1.04 18.10
C MET A 254 0.30 0.09 18.14
N ILE A 255 0.54 -0.71 17.10
CA ILE A 255 1.59 -1.74 17.11
C ILE A 255 2.98 -1.14 17.32
N PRO A 256 3.45 -0.15 16.52
CA PRO A 256 4.76 0.46 16.72
C PRO A 256 4.93 1.09 18.11
N ASP A 257 3.89 1.77 18.60
CA ASP A 257 3.91 2.42 19.92
C ASP A 257 4.06 1.38 21.06
N ILE A 258 3.33 0.26 20.99
CA ILE A 258 3.45 -0.80 21.99
C ILE A 258 4.80 -1.51 21.91
N ILE A 259 5.36 -1.73 20.71
CA ILE A 259 6.70 -2.29 20.54
C ILE A 259 7.73 -1.39 21.23
N ALA A 260 7.68 -0.09 20.98
CA ALA A 260 8.64 0.88 21.49
C ALA A 260 8.47 1.16 23.01
N HIS A 261 7.23 1.28 23.48
CA HIS A 261 6.94 1.85 24.80
C HIS A 261 6.12 0.94 25.72
N GLY A 262 5.62 -0.18 25.20
CA GLY A 262 4.69 -1.06 25.90
C GLY A 262 3.31 -0.44 26.09
N SER A 263 2.36 -1.24 26.56
CA SER A 263 0.99 -0.79 26.83
C SER A 263 0.92 0.29 27.91
N ALA A 264 -0.07 1.18 27.87
CA ALA A 264 -0.27 2.22 28.88
C ALA A 264 -0.31 1.66 30.33
N PRO A 265 0.29 2.36 31.31
CA PRO A 265 0.22 1.98 32.73
C PRO A 265 -1.22 1.85 33.24
N ARG A 266 -1.52 0.75 33.94
CA ARG A 266 -2.86 0.51 34.50
C ARG A 266 -2.94 1.03 35.92
N SER A 267 -3.72 2.09 36.11
CA SER A 267 -3.99 2.66 37.45
C SER A 267 -4.60 1.61 38.40
N THR A 268 -5.43 0.71 37.90
CA THR A 268 -6.08 -0.36 38.67
C THR A 268 -5.12 -1.48 39.11
N LYS A 269 -3.90 -1.52 38.59
CA LYS A 269 -2.87 -2.54 38.90
C LYS A 269 -1.57 -1.89 39.36
N GLY A 270 -1.66 -0.78 40.10
CA GLY A 270 -0.52 -0.12 40.72
C GLY A 270 0.46 0.49 39.70
N GLY A 271 -0.02 0.90 38.53
CA GLY A 271 0.82 1.51 37.49
C GLY A 271 1.58 0.50 36.63
N THR A 272 1.35 -0.81 36.81
CA THR A 272 1.96 -1.84 35.96
C THR A 272 1.36 -1.85 34.55
N ARG A 273 2.18 -2.19 33.57
CA ARG A 273 1.75 -2.37 32.18
C ARG A 273 1.12 -3.75 31.99
N ALA A 274 0.32 -3.91 30.95
CA ALA A 274 -0.21 -5.22 30.54
C ALA A 274 0.79 -5.98 29.67
N ILE A 275 1.43 -5.23 28.77
CA ILE A 275 2.52 -5.62 27.89
C ILE A 275 3.67 -4.65 28.14
N GLU A 276 4.84 -5.17 28.46
CA GLU A 276 6.07 -4.39 28.58
C GLU A 276 6.60 -4.00 27.20
N ALA A 277 7.43 -2.97 27.14
CA ALA A 277 8.08 -2.59 25.89
C ALA A 277 8.92 -3.76 25.36
N PHE A 278 8.85 -3.99 24.04
CA PHE A 278 9.66 -5.01 23.40
C PHE A 278 11.15 -4.61 23.40
N GLY A 279 11.43 -3.31 23.37
CA GLY A 279 12.77 -2.75 23.55
C GLY A 279 13.64 -2.75 22.30
N ASP A 280 13.04 -2.99 21.13
CA ASP A 280 13.67 -2.90 19.82
C ASP A 280 12.95 -1.83 18.99
N GLU A 281 13.44 -0.59 19.06
CA GLU A 281 12.86 0.57 18.37
C GLU A 281 13.06 0.50 16.84
N ASP A 282 14.02 -0.31 16.38
CA ASP A 282 14.32 -0.50 14.96
C ASP A 282 13.46 -1.62 14.34
N LEU A 283 12.76 -2.41 15.15
CA LEU A 283 11.86 -3.46 14.69
C LEU A 283 10.65 -2.85 13.99
N LYS A 284 10.42 -3.30 12.75
CA LYS A 284 9.25 -2.92 11.95
C LYS A 284 8.54 -4.15 11.47
N LEU A 285 7.21 -4.07 11.42
CA LEU A 285 6.35 -5.15 10.98
C LEU A 285 5.55 -4.70 9.77
N GLU A 286 5.64 -5.47 8.70
CA GLU A 286 4.70 -5.44 7.59
C GLU A 286 3.48 -6.29 7.96
N ILE A 287 2.29 -5.75 7.76
CA ILE A 287 1.02 -6.37 8.14
C ILE A 287 0.31 -6.86 6.89
N TYR A 288 -0.18 -8.09 6.97
CA TYR A 288 -0.95 -8.72 5.91
C TYR A 288 -2.24 -9.30 6.49
N TYR A 289 -3.31 -9.22 5.72
CA TYR A 289 -4.62 -9.75 6.08
C TYR A 289 -4.96 -10.97 5.24
N GLY A 290 -5.40 -12.04 5.90
CA GLY A 290 -5.85 -13.25 5.24
C GLY A 290 -7.24 -13.07 4.62
N GLU A 291 -7.35 -13.42 3.34
CA GLU A 291 -8.60 -13.49 2.55
C GLU A 291 -9.08 -14.94 2.36
#